data_AF-A0A5P3XIL5-F1
#
_entry.id   AF-A0A5P3XIL5-F1
#
_cell.length_a   1.000
_cell.length_b   1.000
_cell.length_c   1.000
_cell.angle_alpha   90.00
_cell.angle_beta   90.00
_cell.angle_gamma   90.00
#
_symmetry.space_group_name_H-M   'P 1'
#
loop_
_entity.id
_entity.type
_entity.pdbx_description
1 polymer ?
#
loop_
_entity_poly.entity_id
_entity_poly.type
_entity_poly.pdbx_seq_one_letter_code
_entity_poly.pdbx_strand_id
1 'polypeptide(L)'
;MVIKNKLAWSSIEDINRDFGSCLYDLQNFKMLYNREKMPILWERYIKEGFKNYMVSFLELTKAMLYYKSINLNIKSKNFYDYLLGCEYHNLLPKNSAIVIETLRKLRNDDSHGYDIPEFEDMYELFVQNEETFVNIRNCCKNDM
;
A
#
# COMPACT_ATOMS: atom_id res chain seq x y z
N MET A 1 -11.93 -10.91 -27.22
CA MET A 1 -10.51 -11.13 -26.89
C MET A 1 -9.89 -9.78 -26.59
N VAL A 2 -9.77 -9.40 -25.31
CA VAL A 2 -9.18 -8.11 -24.92
C VAL A 2 -7.68 -8.24 -25.07
N ILE A 3 -7.09 -7.49 -26.00
CA ILE A 3 -5.63 -7.39 -26.13
C ILE A 3 -5.14 -6.67 -24.87
N LYS A 4 -4.84 -7.42 -23.82
CA LYS A 4 -4.15 -6.88 -22.64
C LYS A 4 -2.80 -6.34 -23.15
N ASN A 5 -2.59 -5.04 -23.00
CA ASN A 5 -1.45 -4.34 -23.57
C ASN A 5 -0.16 -4.94 -22.96
N LYS A 6 0.67 -5.61 -23.77
CA LYS A 6 1.82 -6.41 -23.29
C LYS A 6 2.81 -5.57 -22.44
N LEU A 7 2.88 -4.27 -22.71
CA LEU A 7 3.65 -3.28 -21.94
C LEU A 7 3.08 -3.02 -20.54
N ALA A 8 1.75 -2.99 -20.38
CA ALA A 8 1.10 -2.82 -19.08
C ALA A 8 1.32 -4.04 -18.17
N TRP A 9 1.51 -5.20 -18.79
CA TRP A 9 1.76 -6.46 -18.11
C TRP A 9 3.16 -6.58 -17.53
N SER A 10 4.20 -6.26 -18.31
CA SER A 10 5.54 -6.18 -17.75
C SER A 10 5.61 -5.20 -16.57
N SER A 11 4.87 -4.08 -16.66
CA SER A 11 4.78 -3.11 -15.57
C SER A 11 4.05 -3.64 -14.33
N ILE A 12 3.02 -4.49 -14.48
CA ILE A 12 2.32 -5.06 -13.32
C ILE A 12 3.16 -6.12 -12.60
N GLU A 13 3.99 -6.87 -13.33
CA GLU A 13 4.94 -7.83 -12.76
C GLU A 13 6.04 -7.12 -11.96
N ASP A 14 6.59 -6.02 -12.48
CA ASP A 14 7.54 -5.17 -11.76
C ASP A 14 6.92 -4.60 -10.49
N ILE A 15 5.70 -4.06 -10.56
CA ILE A 15 4.96 -3.58 -9.39
C ILE A 15 4.74 -4.69 -8.35
N ASN A 16 4.40 -5.90 -8.78
CA ASN A 16 4.21 -7.04 -7.88
C ASN A 16 5.51 -7.49 -7.20
N ARG A 17 6.65 -7.43 -7.92
CA ARG A 17 7.97 -7.67 -7.33
C ARG A 17 8.26 -6.65 -6.25
N ASP A 18 8.03 -5.37 -6.55
CA ASP A 18 8.32 -4.26 -5.64
C ASP A 18 7.39 -4.29 -4.41
N PHE A 19 6.12 -4.66 -4.58
CA PHE A 19 5.21 -5.00 -3.47
C PHE A 19 5.76 -6.11 -2.58
N GLY A 20 6.38 -7.12 -3.18
CA GLY A 20 6.97 -8.23 -2.47
C GLY A 20 8.12 -7.80 -1.56
N SER A 21 9.04 -7.00 -2.10
CA SER A 21 10.15 -6.44 -1.32
C SER A 21 9.63 -5.52 -0.21
N CYS A 22 8.70 -4.63 -0.54
CA CYS A 22 8.10 -3.70 0.42
C CYS A 22 7.42 -4.43 1.59
N LEU A 23 6.59 -5.44 1.32
CA LEU A 23 5.94 -6.22 2.38
C LEU A 23 6.92 -7.03 3.22
N TYR A 24 7.93 -7.62 2.59
CA TYR A 24 8.99 -8.33 3.30
C TYR A 24 9.70 -7.42 4.30
N ASP A 25 10.05 -6.19 3.88
CA ASP A 25 10.71 -5.23 4.76
C ASP A 25 9.78 -4.79 5.90
N LEU A 26 8.52 -4.45 5.63
CA LEU A 26 7.53 -4.10 6.67
C LEU A 26 7.36 -5.21 7.73
N GLN A 27 7.29 -6.47 7.30
CA GLN A 27 7.20 -7.63 8.21
C GLN A 27 8.47 -7.79 9.05
N ASN A 28 9.65 -7.56 8.49
CA ASN A 28 10.90 -7.60 9.23
C ASN A 28 11.03 -6.44 10.22
N PHE A 29 10.63 -5.23 9.86
CA PHE A 29 10.57 -4.10 10.79
C PHE A 29 9.65 -4.40 11.98
N LYS A 30 8.49 -5.02 11.74
CA LYS A 30 7.59 -5.49 12.80
C LYS A 30 8.27 -6.47 13.75
N MET A 31 9.07 -7.41 13.23
CA MET A 31 9.82 -8.35 14.06
C MET A 31 10.94 -7.67 14.85
N LEU A 32 11.65 -6.71 14.23
CA LEU A 32 12.73 -5.96 14.87
C LEU A 32 12.22 -5.06 15.98
N TYR A 33 11.17 -4.27 15.74
CA TYR A 33 10.61 -3.35 16.72
C TYR A 33 10.13 -4.06 18.01
N ASN A 34 9.64 -5.30 17.88
CA ASN A 34 9.20 -6.11 19.01
C ASN A 34 10.35 -6.80 19.77
N ARG A 35 11.61 -6.68 19.32
CA ARG A 35 12.77 -7.35 19.92
C ARG A 35 13.82 -6.32 20.34
N GLU A 36 14.04 -6.27 21.65
CA GLU A 36 15.12 -5.54 22.34
C GLU A 36 14.99 -4.00 22.43
N LYS A 37 15.58 -3.43 23.49
CA LYS A 37 15.82 -1.99 23.58
C LYS A 37 16.92 -1.63 22.58
N MET A 38 16.55 -0.97 21.49
CA MET A 38 17.53 -0.47 20.52
C MET A 38 18.14 0.86 20.97
N PRO A 39 19.36 1.18 20.53
CA PRO A 39 19.90 2.53 20.65
C PRO A 39 18.96 3.55 19.99
N ILE A 40 18.79 4.72 20.59
CA ILE A 40 17.85 5.78 20.13
C ILE A 40 18.03 6.12 18.64
N LEU A 41 19.29 6.19 18.18
CA LEU A 41 19.58 6.50 16.78
C LEU A 41 19.09 5.40 15.82
N TRP A 42 19.19 4.14 16.23
CA TRP A 42 18.77 2.99 15.42
C TRP A 42 17.24 2.92 15.38
N GLU A 43 16.60 3.14 16.52
CA GLU A 43 15.14 3.24 16.61
C GLU A 43 14.62 4.31 15.63
N ARG A 44 15.24 5.50 15.61
CA ARG A 44 14.87 6.55 14.66
C ARG A 44 14.95 6.09 13.20
N TYR A 45 16.06 5.47 12.79
CA TYR A 45 16.23 5.02 11.40
C TYR A 45 15.24 3.92 11.02
N ILE A 46 14.93 3.01 11.95
CA ILE A 46 13.94 1.95 11.74
C ILE A 46 12.54 2.55 11.57
N LYS A 47 12.16 3.50 12.44
CA LYS A 47 10.87 4.20 12.33
C LYS A 47 10.73 4.95 11.00
N GLU A 48 11.75 5.69 10.59
CA GLU A 48 11.76 6.39 9.30
C GLU A 48 11.73 5.42 8.11
N GLY A 49 12.49 4.32 8.18
CA GLY A 49 12.46 3.25 7.18
C GLY A 49 11.04 2.69 7.02
N PHE A 50 10.40 2.31 8.12
CA PHE A 50 9.04 1.78 8.13
C PHE A 50 8.04 2.74 7.49
N LYS A 51 8.06 4.03 7.87
CA LYS A 51 7.20 5.05 7.25
C LYS A 51 7.39 5.11 5.74
N ASN A 52 8.64 5.12 5.27
CA ASN A 52 8.94 5.13 3.83
C ASN A 52 8.35 3.92 3.11
N TYR A 53 8.45 2.71 3.69
CA TYR A 53 7.85 1.52 3.10
C TYR A 53 6.32 1.57 3.08
N MET A 54 5.67 2.13 4.10
CA MET A 54 4.23 2.36 4.10
C MET A 54 3.81 3.32 2.97
N VAL A 55 4.58 4.39 2.74
CA VAL A 55 4.36 5.30 1.60
C VAL A 55 4.60 4.59 0.27
N SER A 56 5.67 3.81 0.13
CA SER A 56 5.93 3.01 -1.08
C SER A 56 4.78 2.04 -1.38
N PHE A 57 4.22 1.40 -0.36
CA PHE A 57 3.07 0.51 -0.52
C PHE A 57 1.85 1.25 -1.11
N LEU A 58 1.56 2.46 -0.63
CA LEU A 58 0.49 3.31 -1.15
C LEU A 58 0.71 3.64 -2.64
N GLU A 59 1.92 4.03 -3.01
CA GLU A 59 2.24 4.37 -4.41
C GLU A 59 2.19 3.14 -5.34
N LEU A 60 2.68 1.99 -4.88
CA LEU A 60 2.55 0.72 -5.61
C LEU A 60 1.09 0.32 -5.80
N THR A 61 0.24 0.57 -4.81
CA THR A 61 -1.21 0.32 -4.89
C THR A 61 -1.86 1.21 -5.95
N LYS A 62 -1.54 2.51 -5.96
CA LYS A 62 -2.02 3.43 -7.01
C LYS A 62 -1.57 2.97 -8.40
N ALA A 63 -0.30 2.58 -8.55
CA ALA A 63 0.25 2.12 -9.82
C ALA A 63 -0.46 0.85 -10.31
N MET A 64 -0.63 -0.16 -9.44
CA MET A 64 -1.39 -1.37 -9.77
C MET A 64 -2.81 -1.03 -10.25
N LEU A 65 -3.53 -0.18 -9.50
CA LEU A 65 -4.91 0.18 -9.84
C LEU A 65 -5.00 0.96 -11.14
N TYR A 66 -4.04 1.85 -11.41
CA TYR A 66 -3.94 2.52 -12.70
C TYR A 66 -3.92 1.48 -13.83
N TYR A 67 -3.02 0.50 -13.80
CA TYR A 67 -2.95 -0.52 -14.84
C TYR A 67 -4.20 -1.41 -14.93
N LYS A 68 -4.83 -1.76 -13.80
CA LYS A 68 -6.01 -2.63 -13.76
C LYS A 68 -7.31 -1.94 -14.15
N SER A 69 -7.41 -0.63 -13.92
CA SER A 69 -8.64 0.14 -14.13
C SER A 69 -8.78 0.75 -15.53
N ILE A 70 -7.72 0.72 -16.36
CA ILE A 70 -7.70 1.32 -17.73
C ILE A 70 -8.92 0.89 -18.57
N ASN A 71 -9.33 -0.38 -18.49
CA ASN A 71 -10.43 -0.92 -19.29
C ASN A 71 -11.80 -0.82 -18.63
N LEU A 72 -11.88 -0.37 -17.37
CA LEU A 72 -13.12 -0.39 -16.57
C LEU A 72 -13.84 0.96 -16.54
N ASN A 73 -13.24 2.02 -17.10
CA ASN A 73 -13.82 3.36 -17.19
C ASN A 73 -14.46 3.85 -15.87
N ILE A 74 -13.77 3.58 -14.76
CA ILE A 74 -14.23 3.94 -13.41
C ILE A 74 -14.19 5.47 -13.29
N LYS A 75 -15.35 6.11 -13.23
CA LYS A 75 -15.47 7.55 -13.00
C LYS A 75 -15.58 7.83 -11.50
N SER A 76 -14.66 8.62 -10.95
CA SER A 76 -14.63 8.95 -9.52
C SER A 76 -14.48 10.45 -9.29
N LYS A 77 -15.16 10.99 -8.27
CA LYS A 77 -15.04 12.42 -7.89
C LYS A 77 -13.83 12.69 -7.00
N ASN A 78 -13.45 11.71 -6.18
CA ASN A 78 -12.28 11.77 -5.31
C ASN A 78 -11.60 10.38 -5.26
N PHE A 79 -10.42 10.31 -4.66
CA PHE A 79 -9.64 9.07 -4.61
C PHE A 79 -10.30 7.97 -3.75
N TYR A 80 -11.08 8.31 -2.73
CA TYR A 80 -11.79 7.29 -1.94
C TYR A 80 -12.92 6.64 -2.76
N ASP A 81 -13.69 7.44 -3.50
CA ASP A 81 -14.71 6.93 -4.44
C ASP A 81 -14.08 6.01 -5.50
N TYR A 82 -12.86 6.33 -5.95
CA TYR A 82 -12.10 5.48 -6.87
C TYR A 82 -11.77 4.12 -6.24
N LEU A 83 -11.30 4.10 -4.99
CA LEU A 83 -11.01 2.86 -4.26
C LEU A 83 -12.26 2.00 -4.08
N LEU A 84 -13.40 2.61 -3.71
CA LEU A 84 -14.68 1.90 -3.60
C LEU A 84 -15.13 1.32 -4.94
N GLY A 85 -14.95 2.06 -6.04
CA GLY A 85 -15.18 1.54 -7.39
C GLY A 85 -14.28 0.34 -7.70
N CYS A 86 -13.01 0.40 -7.31
CA CYS A 86 -12.07 -0.71 -7.49
C CYS A 86 -12.46 -1.95 -6.67
N GLU A 87 -12.95 -1.79 -5.44
CA GLU A 87 -13.51 -2.91 -4.64
C GLU A 87 -14.76 -3.49 -5.30
N TYR A 88 -15.68 -2.64 -5.75
CA TYR A 88 -16.91 -3.07 -6.43
C TYR A 88 -16.61 -3.91 -7.69
N HIS A 89 -15.56 -3.54 -8.43
CA HIS A 89 -15.09 -4.27 -9.60
C HIS A 89 -14.11 -5.42 -9.27
N ASN A 90 -13.93 -5.76 -7.99
CA ASN A 90 -13.02 -6.81 -7.51
C ASN A 90 -11.55 -6.62 -7.93
N LEU A 91 -11.11 -5.38 -8.14
CA LEU A 91 -9.71 -5.02 -8.34
C LEU A 91 -8.96 -4.92 -7.01
N LEU A 92 -9.69 -4.64 -5.93
CA LEU A 92 -9.21 -4.64 -4.56
C LEU A 92 -10.02 -5.64 -3.71
N PRO A 93 -9.40 -6.28 -2.70
CA PRO A 93 -10.12 -7.02 -1.69
C PRO A 93 -11.09 -6.11 -0.93
N LYS A 94 -12.19 -6.65 -0.43
CA LYS A 94 -13.13 -5.91 0.43
C LYS A 94 -12.39 -5.30 1.63
N ASN A 95 -12.82 -4.12 2.05
CA ASN A 95 -12.27 -3.33 3.15
C ASN A 95 -10.87 -2.73 2.91
N SER A 96 -10.25 -2.97 1.75
CA SER A 96 -8.97 -2.37 1.37
C SER A 96 -9.06 -0.87 1.17
N ALA A 97 -10.21 -0.36 0.68
CA ALA A 97 -10.44 1.05 0.43
C ALA A 97 -10.28 1.88 1.70
N ILE A 98 -10.80 1.38 2.83
CA ILE A 98 -10.68 2.03 4.13
C ILE A 98 -9.22 2.06 4.58
N VAL A 99 -8.51 0.93 4.49
CA VAL A 99 -7.09 0.82 4.90
C VAL A 99 -6.20 1.74 4.06
N ILE A 100 -6.38 1.74 2.74
CA ILE A 100 -5.60 2.59 1.82
C ILE A 100 -5.93 4.07 2.04
N GLU A 101 -7.19 4.41 2.30
CA GLU A 101 -7.59 5.80 2.58
C GLU A 101 -7.00 6.31 3.89
N THR A 102 -7.02 5.49 4.95
CA THR A 102 -6.39 5.81 6.22
C THR A 102 -4.88 6.01 6.04
N LEU A 103 -4.21 5.12 5.31
CA LEU A 103 -2.79 5.28 4.97
C LEU A 103 -2.53 6.57 4.19
N ARG A 104 -3.39 6.94 3.24
CA ARG A 104 -3.26 8.18 2.47
C ARG A 104 -3.39 9.42 3.37
N LYS A 105 -4.31 9.41 4.34
CA LYS A 105 -4.48 10.51 5.29
C LYS A 105 -3.24 10.67 6.17
N LEU A 106 -2.78 9.58 6.79
CA LEU A 106 -1.53 9.57 7.55
C LEU A 106 -0.37 10.14 6.71
N ARG A 107 -0.16 9.65 5.49
CA ARG A 107 0.89 10.18 4.60
C ARG A 107 0.75 11.68 4.31
N ASN A 108 -0.48 12.19 4.17
CA ASN A 108 -0.72 13.61 3.91
C ASN A 108 -0.46 14.48 5.15
N ASP A 109 -0.82 13.98 6.33
CA ASP A 109 -0.56 14.67 7.60
C ASP A 109 0.96 14.80 7.82
N ASP A 110 1.74 13.76 7.47
CA ASP A 110 3.23 13.76 7.49
C ASP A 110 3.80 14.84 6.55
N SER A 111 3.19 14.98 5.38
CA SER A 111 3.64 15.92 4.34
C SER A 111 3.29 17.38 4.65
N HIS A 112 2.26 17.63 5.47
CA HIS A 112 1.75 18.97 5.74
C HIS A 112 2.22 19.57 7.08
N GLY A 113 3.00 18.83 7.88
CA GLY A 113 3.74 19.37 9.03
C GLY A 113 2.88 19.90 10.20
N TYR A 114 1.55 19.72 10.13
CA TYR A 114 0.63 20.12 11.20
C TYR A 114 0.40 19.01 12.23
N ASP A 115 0.53 17.74 11.83
CA ASP A 115 0.51 16.56 12.69
C ASP A 115 1.37 15.49 12.01
N ILE A 116 2.63 15.34 12.41
CA ILE A 116 3.46 14.23 11.92
C ILE A 116 2.75 12.95 12.43
N PRO A 117 2.26 12.06 11.55
CA PRO A 117 1.69 10.79 12.00
C PRO A 117 2.80 10.09 12.75
N GLU A 118 2.50 9.77 14.00
CA GLU A 118 3.47 9.06 14.79
C GLU A 118 3.71 7.73 14.09
N PHE A 119 4.97 7.27 14.12
CA PHE A 119 5.33 5.96 13.56
C PHE A 119 4.36 4.89 14.07
N GLU A 120 3.95 5.04 15.32
CA GLU A 120 2.98 4.28 16.09
C GLU A 120 1.65 4.13 15.33
N ASP A 121 1.10 5.19 14.72
CA ASP A 121 -0.16 5.14 13.96
C ASP A 121 -0.03 4.31 12.68
N MET A 122 1.06 4.51 11.93
CA MET A 122 1.32 3.73 10.72
C MET A 122 1.63 2.27 11.06
N TYR A 123 2.33 2.05 12.18
CA TYR A 123 2.66 0.72 12.68
C TYR A 123 1.41 -0.04 13.11
N GLU A 124 0.52 0.59 13.88
CA GLU A 124 -0.74 0.00 14.31
C GLU A 124 -1.63 -0.33 13.10
N LEU A 125 -1.74 0.59 12.13
CA LEU A 125 -2.47 0.34 10.88
C LEU A 125 -1.96 -0.91 10.17
N PHE A 126 -0.65 -1.07 10.03
CA PHE A 126 -0.06 -2.24 9.39
C PHE A 126 -0.31 -3.52 10.20
N VAL A 127 -0.04 -3.51 11.50
CA VAL A 127 -0.16 -4.71 12.34
C VAL A 127 -1.59 -5.23 12.40
N GLN A 128 -2.58 -4.33 12.48
CA GLN A 128 -4.00 -4.70 12.51
C GLN A 128 -4.54 -5.17 11.15
N ASN A 129 -3.90 -4.77 10.05
CA ASN A 129 -4.41 -5.01 8.69
C ASN A 129 -3.43 -5.79 7.82
N GLU A 130 -2.43 -6.46 8.38
CA GLU A 130 -1.35 -7.13 7.63
C GLU A 130 -1.90 -8.06 6.52
N GLU A 131 -2.97 -8.80 6.82
CA GLU A 131 -3.65 -9.66 5.85
C GLU A 131 -4.20 -8.86 4.65
N THR A 132 -4.78 -7.68 4.89
CA THR A 132 -5.24 -6.78 3.83
C THR A 132 -4.10 -6.34 2.92
N PHE A 133 -2.93 -6.00 3.49
CA PHE A 133 -1.75 -5.64 2.70
C PHE A 133 -1.27 -6.80 1.82
N VAL A 134 -1.23 -8.02 2.37
CA VAL A 134 -0.91 -9.24 1.62
C VAL A 134 -1.92 -9.49 0.51
N ASN A 135 -3.21 -9.31 0.79
CA ASN A 135 -4.28 -9.52 -0.18
C ASN A 135 -4.24 -8.50 -1.31
N ILE A 136 -3.94 -7.23 -1.03
CA ILE A 136 -3.74 -6.19 -2.06
C ILE A 136 -2.59 -6.59 -3.00
N ARG A 137 -1.45 -7.07 -2.47
CA ARG A 137 -0.36 -7.59 -3.31
C ARG A 137 -0.84 -8.76 -4.16
N ASN A 138 -1.57 -9.71 -3.58
CA ASN A 138 -2.06 -10.87 -4.32
C ASN A 138 -3.01 -10.45 -5.45
N CYS A 139 -3.72 -9.33 -5.31
CA CYS A 139 -4.48 -8.76 -6.41
C CYS A 139 -3.60 -8.36 -7.60
N CYS A 140 -2.31 -8.04 -7.47
CA CYS A 140 -1.43 -7.84 -8.64
C CYS A 140 -1.33 -9.09 -9.52
N LYS A 141 -1.31 -10.28 -8.90
CA LYS A 141 -1.12 -11.57 -9.59
C LYS A 141 -2.40 -12.08 -10.24
N ASN A 142 -3.56 -11.64 -9.75
CA ASN A 142 -4.84 -12.10 -10.28
C ASN A 142 -5.10 -11.47 -11.64
N ASP A 143 -4.95 -12.30 -12.66
CA ASP A 143 -5.72 -12.19 -13.87
C ASP A 143 -7.15 -12.63 -13.61
N MET A 144 -8.09 -11.73 -13.83
CA MET A 144 -9.33 -12.15 -14.48
C MET A 144 -9.05 -12.34 -15.97
#